data_AF-A0A097QSV4-F1
#
_entry.id   AF-A0A097QSV4-F1
#
_cell.length_a   1.000
_cell.length_b   1.000
_cell.length_c   1.000
_cell.angle_alpha   90.00
_cell.angle_beta   90.00
_cell.angle_gamma   90.00
#
_symmetry.space_group_name_H-M   'P 1'
#
loop_
_entity.id
_entity.type
_entity.pdbx_description
1 polymer ?
#
loop_
_entity_poly.entity_id
_entity_poly.type
_entity_poly.pdbx_seq_one_letter_code
_entity_poly.pdbx_strand_id
1 'polypeptide(L)' 'MELGYNLRMTNIAGAIGRVQLKKLDAWNAKRIENAKLLSGGISKIKGLVSPYVDERVKHVFHQYVIRG' A
#
# COMPACT_ATOMS: atom_id res chain seq x y z
N MET A 1 3.99 -38.71 -11.42
CA MET A 1 4.71 -38.35 -10.18
C MET A 1 4.53 -36.86 -9.98
N GLU A 2 3.71 -36.45 -9.02
CA GLU A 2 3.52 -35.03 -8.71
C GLU A 2 4.48 -34.65 -7.58
N LEU A 3 5.32 -33.64 -7.80
CA LEU A 3 6.31 -33.17 -6.84
C LEU A 3 5.62 -32.18 -5.88
N GLY A 4 5.43 -32.56 -4.61
CA GLY A 4 4.87 -31.67 -3.60
C GLY A 4 5.93 -30.70 -3.04
N TYR A 5 5.67 -29.40 -3.09
CA TYR A 5 6.57 -28.36 -2.57
C TYR A 5 6.22 -27.97 -1.13
N ASN A 6 7.23 -27.72 -0.29
CA ASN A 6 7.01 -27.21 1.08
C ASN A 6 6.99 -25.68 1.08
N LEU A 7 5.78 -25.10 0.98
CA LEU A 7 5.53 -23.65 0.94
C LEU A 7 5.05 -23.08 2.29
N ARG A 8 5.42 -23.71 3.41
CA ARG A 8 4.98 -23.26 4.74
C ARG A 8 5.73 -22.02 5.21
N MET A 9 4.98 -21.08 5.80
CA MET A 9 5.54 -19.96 6.55
C MET A 9 6.27 -20.45 7.81
N THR A 10 7.43 -19.86 8.13
CA THR A 10 8.16 -20.20 9.35
C THR A 10 7.53 -19.57 10.59
N ASN A 11 7.73 -20.18 11.77
CA ASN A 11 7.27 -19.61 13.04
C ASN A 11 7.82 -18.20 13.28
N ILE A 12 9.06 -17.93 12.87
CA ILE A 12 9.70 -16.62 12.98
C ILE A 12 8.97 -15.60 12.09
N ALA A 13 8.71 -15.93 10.83
CA ALA A 13 7.97 -15.05 9.93
C ALA A 13 6.55 -14.76 10.46
N GLY A 14 5.87 -15.76 11.02
CA GLY A 14 4.57 -15.59 11.67
C GLY A 14 4.64 -14.66 12.89
N ALA A 15 5.65 -14.80 13.74
CA ALA A 15 5.85 -13.93 14.90
C ALA A 15 6.07 -12.47 14.49
N ILE A 16 6.91 -12.23 13.48
CA ILE A 16 7.16 -10.91 12.91
C ILE A 16 5.86 -10.33 12.33
N GLY A 17 5.15 -11.12 11.51
CA GLY A 17 3.88 -10.73 10.89
C GLY A 17 2.83 -10.32 11.92
N ARG A 18 2.70 -11.06 13.02
CA ARG A 18 1.78 -10.71 14.13
C ARG A 18 2.07 -9.34 14.74
N VAL A 19 3.35 -8.98 14.90
CA VAL A 19 3.73 -7.66 15.44
C VAL A 19 3.51 -6.56 14.40
N GLN A 20 3.81 -6.83 13.14
CA GLN A 20 3.58 -5.87 12.04
C GLN A 20 2.08 -5.60 11.82
N LEU A 21 1.24 -6.62 11.91
CA LEU A 21 -0.22 -6.48 11.75
C LEU A 21 -0.82 -5.50 12.77
N LYS A 22 -0.29 -5.45 14.00
CA LYS A 22 -0.71 -4.45 15.00
C LYS A 22 -0.43 -3.00 14.59
N LYS A 23 0.53 -2.77 13.69
CA LYS A 23 0.93 -1.44 13.20
C LYS A 23 0.35 -1.10 11.84
N LEU A 24 -0.29 -2.07 11.18
CA LEU A 24 -0.72 -1.98 9.79
C LEU A 24 -1.67 -0.79 9.56
N ASP A 25 -2.64 -0.58 10.44
CA ASP A 25 -3.61 0.51 10.30
C ASP A 25 -2.95 1.88 10.40
N ALA A 26 -2.00 2.06 11.32
CA ALA A 26 -1.25 3.31 11.46
C ALA A 26 -0.38 3.58 10.22
N TRP A 27 0.28 2.55 9.68
CA TRP A 27 1.06 2.67 8.45
C TRP A 27 0.19 2.98 7.23
N ASN A 28 -0.97 2.34 7.11
CA ASN A 28 -1.92 2.63 6.04
C ASN A 28 -2.48 4.05 6.16
N ALA A 29 -2.80 4.52 7.37
CA ALA A 29 -3.23 5.89 7.61
C ALA A 29 -2.16 6.89 7.16
N LYS A 30 -0.88 6.64 7.50
CA LYS A 30 0.21 7.53 7.09
C LYS A 30 0.42 7.56 5.57
N ARG A 31 0.29 6.41 4.89
CA ARG A 31 0.33 6.36 3.42
C ARG A 31 -0.80 7.17 2.79
N ILE A 32 -2.01 7.07 3.32
CA ILE A 32 -3.17 7.82 2.83
C ILE A 32 -2.98 9.33 3.06
N GLU A 33 -2.47 9.74 4.22
CA GLU A 33 -2.15 11.15 4.50
C GLU A 33 -1.13 11.70 3.48
N ASN A 34 -0.04 10.97 3.26
CA ASN A 34 0.98 11.36 2.28
C ASN A 34 0.41 11.42 0.86
N ALA A 35 -0.44 10.46 0.47
CA ALA A 35 -1.09 10.47 -0.84
C ALA A 35 -1.97 11.71 -1.03
N LYS A 36 -2.74 12.13 -0.01
CA LYS A 36 -3.54 13.36 -0.08
C LYS A 36 -2.68 14.60 -0.28
N LEU A 37 -1.56 14.70 0.44
CA LEU A 37 -0.60 15.81 0.29
C LEU A 37 0.00 15.83 -1.12
N LEU A 38 0.42 14.67 -1.64
CA LEU A 38 0.97 14.54 -2.97
C LEU A 38 -0.05 14.91 -4.06
N SER A 39 -1.29 14.41 -3.97
CA SER A 39 -2.36 14.76 -4.91
C SER A 39 -2.63 16.28 -4.94
N GLY A 40 -2.64 16.90 -3.76
CA GLY A 40 -2.80 18.35 -3.63
C GLY A 40 -1.65 19.16 -4.24
N GLY A 41 -0.42 18.65 -4.20
CA GLY A 41 0.73 19.27 -4.85
C GLY A 41 0.75 19.06 -6.36
N ILE A 42 0.58 17.80 -6.81
CA ILE A 42 0.70 17.40 -8.21
C ILE A 42 -0.39 17.99 -9.08
N SER A 43 -1.61 18.13 -8.55
CA SER A 43 -2.73 18.78 -9.27
C SER A 43 -2.44 20.22 -9.72
N LYS A 44 -1.40 20.86 -9.17
CA LYS A 44 -0.95 22.20 -9.55
C LYS A 44 0.08 22.20 -10.69
N ILE A 45 0.59 21.04 -11.10
CA ILE A 45 1.63 20.89 -12.11
C ILE A 45 0.96 20.50 -13.43
N LYS A 46 1.11 21.35 -14.45
CA LYS A 46 0.56 21.09 -15.78
C LYS A 46 1.22 19.85 -16.41
N GLY A 47 0.39 18.96 -16.95
CA GLY A 47 0.86 17.74 -17.61
C GLY A 47 1.12 16.57 -16.66
N LEU A 48 0.78 16.68 -15.37
CA LEU A 48 0.77 15.54 -14.46
C LEU A 48 -0.64 15.24 -13.96
N VAL A 49 -0.95 13.95 -13.84
CA VAL A 49 -2.23 13.44 -13.35
C VAL A 49 -1.98 12.58 -12.12
N SER A 50 -2.68 12.91 -11.04
CA SER A 50 -2.64 12.14 -9.79
C SER A 50 -3.33 10.78 -9.96
N PRO A 51 -2.97 9.76 -9.15
CA PRO A 51 -3.64 8.46 -9.21
C PRO A 51 -5.14 8.61 -8.93
N TYR A 52 -5.96 7.91 -9.74
CA TYR A 52 -7.39 7.79 -9.49
C TYR A 52 -7.67 6.92 -8.27
N VAL A 53 -8.68 7.28 -7.49
CA VAL A 53 -9.16 6.54 -6.32
C VAL A 53 -10.67 6.42 -6.43
N ASP A 54 -11.19 5.20 -6.51
CA ASP A 54 -12.63 4.96 -6.50
C ASP A 54 -13.21 5.23 -5.10
N GLU A 55 -14.33 5.95 -5.02
CA GLU A 55 -14.95 6.35 -3.75
C GLU A 55 -15.45 5.16 -2.92
N ARG A 56 -15.65 4.00 -3.53
CA ARG A 56 -16.16 2.78 -2.87
C ARG A 56 -15.06 1.97 -2.19
N VAL A 57 -13.78 2.35 -2.31
CA VAL A 57 -12.66 1.59 -1.76
C VAL A 57 -11.75 2.44 -0.88
N LYS A 58 -11.11 1.79 0.10
CA LYS A 58 -10.01 2.38 0.88
C LYS A 58 -8.67 2.01 0.27
N HIS A 59 -8.21 2.81 -0.68
CA HIS A 59 -6.88 2.61 -1.27
C HIS A 59 -5.77 2.91 -0.25
N VAL A 60 -4.87 1.95 0.02
CA VAL A 60 -3.80 2.09 1.02
C VAL A 60 -2.48 2.62 0.46
N PHE A 61 -2.40 2.84 -0.86
CA PHE A 61 -1.25 3.41 -1.54
C PHE A 61 0.06 2.69 -1.20
N HIS A 62 0.15 1.39 -1.51
CA HIS A 62 1.45 0.71 -1.48
C HIS A 62 2.48 1.44 -2.34
N GLN A 63 2.01 1.98 -3.47
CA GLN A 63 2.72 2.94 -4.31
C GLN A 63 1.78 4.09 -4.69
N TYR A 64 2.35 5.28 -4.88
CA TYR A 64 1.67 6.44 -5.42
C TYR A 64 2.16 6.68 -6.85
N VAL A 65 1.39 6.22 -7.83
CA VAL A 65 1.80 6.20 -9.25
C VAL A 65 1.19 7.38 -10.01
N ILE A 66 2.05 8.24 -10.53
CA ILE A 66 1.65 9.39 -11.36
C ILE A 66 1.64 9.03 -12.84
N ARG A 67 0.87 9.78 -13.63
CA ARG A 67 0.87 9.74 -15.10
C ARG A 67 1.12 11.14 -15.63
N GLY A 68 1.62 11.25 -16.85
CA GLY A 68 1.82 12.51 -17.56
C GLY A 68 1.61 12.34 -19.05
#